data_AF-A0A0C3CKV6-F1
#
_entry.id   AF-A0A0C3CKV6-F1
#
_cell.length_a   1.000
_cell.length_b   1.000
_cell.length_c   1.000
_cell.angle_alpha   90.00
_cell.angle_beta   90.00
_cell.angle_gamma   90.00
#
_symmetry.space_group_name_H-M   'P 1'
#
loop_
_entity.id
_entity.type
_entity.pdbx_description
1 polymer ?
#
loop_
_entity_poly.entity_id
_entity_poly.type
_entity_poly.pdbx_seq_one_letter_code
_entity_poly.pdbx_strand_id
1 'polypeptide(L)'
;MLSNDFLPIPVLVLHIRRGDFQEHCRNLAEWSASYTGFNSFPEFRVRDKFDVPRITGHQAKKEADAFFEVPSMDERKAIYARHCYPDIPQIVKRVRDVVHDYNKFILRARGSKATNGVGNAALTRLYIMTNGDRAWLEEVKGALLRDAKLSRSSTSTEWQFGWAWENASTSRDLHLGWEEKGVAQALDMYLAQRAELFVGNGVSGHRKF
;
A
#
# COMPACT_ATOMS: atom_id res chain seq x y z
N MET A 1 -17.89 -24.23 17.17
CA MET A 1 -18.28 -23.46 15.98
C MET A 1 -16.97 -23.09 15.30
N LEU A 2 -16.53 -23.90 14.34
CA LEU A 2 -15.30 -23.59 13.59
C LEU A 2 -15.64 -22.36 12.73
N SER A 3 -14.96 -21.25 12.98
CA SER A 3 -14.97 -20.10 12.08
C SER A 3 -14.65 -20.61 10.68
N ASN A 4 -15.31 -20.04 9.67
CA ASN A 4 -15.06 -20.41 8.28
C ASN A 4 -13.66 -19.90 7.88
N ASP A 5 -12.62 -20.65 8.27
CA ASP A 5 -11.22 -20.20 8.32
C ASP A 5 -10.60 -19.91 6.95
N PHE A 6 -11.34 -20.22 5.88
CA PHE A 6 -10.94 -20.04 4.48
C PHE A 6 -11.41 -18.72 3.85
N LEU A 7 -12.33 -18.00 4.47
CA LEU A 7 -12.73 -16.69 3.95
C LEU A 7 -11.74 -15.62 4.41
N PRO A 8 -11.30 -14.73 3.51
CA PRO A 8 -10.51 -13.58 3.91
C PRO A 8 -11.27 -12.75 4.96
N ILE A 9 -10.52 -12.15 5.87
CA ILE A 9 -11.09 -11.23 6.86
C ILE A 9 -11.32 -9.86 6.21
N PRO A 10 -12.38 -9.10 6.58
CA PRO A 10 -12.74 -7.80 5.99
C PRO A 10 -11.77 -6.67 6.39
N VAL A 11 -10.47 -6.89 6.19
CA VAL A 11 -9.38 -5.99 6.57
C VAL A 11 -8.65 -5.54 5.32
N LEU A 12 -8.43 -4.23 5.21
CA LEU A 12 -7.46 -3.65 4.31
C LEU A 12 -6.12 -3.53 5.04
N VAL A 13 -5.13 -4.26 4.56
CA VAL A 13 -3.76 -4.21 5.09
C VAL A 13 -2.90 -3.29 4.22
N LEU A 14 -2.20 -2.36 4.86
CA LEU A 14 -1.26 -1.43 4.23
C LEU A 14 0.15 -1.75 4.72
N HIS A 15 1.08 -2.07 3.82
CA HIS A 15 2.49 -2.18 4.17
C HIS A 15 3.21 -0.88 3.84
N ILE A 16 3.49 -0.08 4.87
CA ILE A 16 4.10 1.24 4.75
C ILE A 16 5.46 1.26 5.47
N ARG A 17 6.53 1.24 4.69
CA ARG A 17 7.90 1.34 5.19
C ARG A 17 8.27 2.82 5.34
N ARG A 18 8.39 3.30 6.59
CA ARG A 18 8.68 4.70 6.93
C ARG A 18 10.06 4.80 7.58
N GLY A 19 10.19 4.78 8.90
CA GLY A 19 11.45 4.67 9.66
C GLY A 19 12.72 5.18 8.94
N ASP A 20 13.70 4.29 8.78
CA ASP A 20 14.98 4.49 8.07
C ASP A 20 14.87 4.45 6.53
N PHE A 21 13.65 4.39 5.98
CA PHE A 21 13.44 4.15 4.54
C PHE A 21 13.61 5.40 3.68
N GLN A 22 13.63 6.60 4.26
CA GLN A 22 13.82 7.84 3.49
C GLN A 22 15.14 7.82 2.73
N GLU A 23 16.22 7.42 3.41
CA GLU A 23 17.55 7.36 2.79
C GLU A 23 17.65 6.20 1.81
N HIS A 24 17.07 5.04 2.15
CA HIS A 24 16.96 3.93 1.21
C HIS A 24 16.26 4.36 -0.09
N CYS A 25 15.20 5.16 0.01
CA CYS A 25 14.46 5.68 -1.13
C CYS A 25 15.32 6.55 -2.05
N ARG A 26 16.19 7.38 -1.47
CA ARG A 26 17.14 8.21 -2.22
C ARG A 26 18.17 7.35 -2.94
N ASN A 27 18.67 6.30 -2.29
CA ASN A 27 19.63 5.37 -2.89
C ASN A 27 19.00 4.58 -4.05
N LEU A 28 17.75 4.15 -3.92
CA LEU A 28 17.01 3.51 -5.02
C LEU A 28 16.92 4.43 -6.24
N ALA A 29 16.72 5.74 -6.00
CA ALA A 29 16.72 6.73 -7.06
C ALA A 29 18.11 6.92 -7.67
N GLU A 30 19.21 6.71 -6.95
CA GLU A 30 20.57 6.76 -7.51
C GLU A 30 20.90 5.52 -8.35
N TRP A 31 20.37 4.35 -7.98
CA TRP A 31 20.64 3.09 -8.67
C TRP A 31 19.73 2.77 -9.84
N SER A 32 18.79 3.66 -10.18
CA SER A 32 17.78 3.42 -11.22
C SER A 32 16.94 2.17 -10.91
N ALA A 33 16.70 1.89 -9.63
CA ALA A 33 16.05 0.66 -9.21
C ALA A 33 14.56 0.66 -9.59
N SER A 34 14.09 -0.43 -10.22
CA SER A 34 12.67 -0.68 -10.49
C SER A 34 11.99 -1.38 -9.32
N TYR A 35 10.68 -1.62 -9.44
CA TYR A 35 9.93 -2.46 -8.52
C TYR A 35 10.50 -3.87 -8.43
N THR A 36 10.29 -4.50 -7.27
CA THR A 36 10.75 -5.86 -6.98
C THR A 36 9.58 -6.73 -6.50
N GLY A 37 9.76 -8.06 -6.51
CA GLY A 37 8.74 -9.01 -6.08
C GLY A 37 7.52 -9.02 -7.00
N PHE A 38 6.30 -9.12 -6.45
CA PHE A 38 5.09 -9.23 -7.27
C PHE A 38 4.86 -8.02 -8.19
N ASN A 39 5.32 -6.83 -7.81
CA ASN A 39 5.11 -5.61 -8.58
C ASN A 39 5.99 -5.52 -9.85
N SER A 40 6.92 -6.46 -10.06
CA SER A 40 7.69 -6.53 -11.31
C SER A 40 6.99 -7.35 -12.41
N PHE A 41 5.93 -8.10 -12.11
CA PHE A 41 5.23 -8.88 -13.13
C PHE A 41 4.40 -7.97 -14.07
N PRO A 42 4.37 -8.26 -15.40
CA PRO A 42 3.69 -7.44 -16.39
C PRO A 42 2.21 -7.17 -16.09
N GLU A 43 1.52 -8.13 -15.49
CA GLU A 43 0.09 -8.07 -15.16
C GLU A 43 -0.23 -6.93 -14.18
N PHE A 44 0.67 -6.62 -13.26
CA PHE A 44 0.48 -5.56 -12.28
C PHE A 44 0.87 -4.17 -12.82
N ARG A 45 1.69 -4.11 -13.88
CA ARG A 45 2.09 -2.84 -14.54
C ARG A 45 0.92 -2.07 -15.14
N VAL A 46 -0.21 -2.72 -15.41
CA VAL A 46 -1.41 -2.06 -15.97
C VAL A 46 -2.00 -1.04 -15.00
N ARG A 47 -1.90 -1.29 -13.69
CA ARG A 47 -2.48 -0.41 -12.64
C ARG A 47 -1.41 0.29 -11.81
N ASP A 48 -0.36 -0.44 -11.44
CA ASP A 48 0.70 0.04 -10.56
C ASP A 48 2.03 0.09 -11.32
N LYS A 49 2.04 0.80 -12.44
CA LYS A 49 3.24 1.02 -13.22
C LYS A 49 4.23 1.89 -12.44
N PHE A 50 5.48 1.48 -12.43
CA PHE A 50 6.58 2.39 -12.15
C PHE A 50 7.53 2.40 -13.33
N ASP A 51 7.64 3.59 -13.90
CA ASP A 51 8.50 3.89 -15.03
C ASP A 51 9.72 4.62 -14.50
N VAL A 52 10.87 3.96 -14.57
CA VAL A 52 12.11 4.52 -14.04
C VAL A 52 12.57 5.66 -14.96
N PRO A 53 12.73 6.89 -14.45
CA PRO A 53 13.20 8.01 -15.25
C PRO A 53 14.71 7.97 -15.47
N ARG A 54 15.16 8.38 -16.66
CA ARG A 54 16.56 8.67 -16.98
C ARG A 54 16.85 10.15 -16.83
N ILE A 55 18.07 10.52 -16.46
CA ILE A 55 18.47 11.92 -16.40
C ILE A 55 18.98 12.37 -17.78
N THR A 56 18.43 13.48 -18.28
CA THR A 56 18.80 14.06 -19.57
C THR A 56 20.30 14.37 -19.61
N GLY A 57 20.96 13.98 -20.71
CA GLY A 57 22.39 14.23 -20.92
C GLY A 57 23.34 13.33 -20.11
N HIS A 58 22.85 12.44 -19.26
CA HIS A 58 23.67 11.46 -18.56
C HIS A 58 23.82 10.17 -19.39
N GLN A 59 25.04 9.88 -19.86
CA GLN A 59 25.36 8.60 -20.50
C GLN A 59 25.59 7.52 -19.43
N ALA A 60 24.52 7.06 -18.78
CA ALA A 60 24.60 5.89 -17.92
C ALA A 60 24.65 4.60 -18.77
N LYS A 61 25.55 3.67 -18.41
CA LYS A 61 25.68 2.34 -19.01
C LYS A 61 24.32 1.63 -18.99
N LYS A 62 23.66 1.53 -20.16
CA LYS A 62 22.40 0.80 -20.41
C LYS A 62 21.47 0.74 -19.18
N GLU A 63 20.84 1.87 -18.84
CA GLU A 63 19.58 1.83 -18.08
C GLU A 63 18.55 1.15 -18.99
N ALA A 64 18.43 -0.17 -18.88
CA ALA A 64 17.73 -1.01 -19.86
C ALA A 64 16.22 -0.72 -19.98
N ASP A 65 15.64 -0.04 -18.99
CA ASP A 65 14.19 0.17 -18.87
C ASP A 65 13.81 1.64 -18.63
N ALA A 66 14.62 2.61 -19.06
CA ALA A 66 14.25 4.02 -18.93
C ALA A 66 13.08 4.38 -19.86
N PHE A 67 11.94 4.78 -19.28
CA PHE A 67 10.71 5.07 -20.04
C PHE A 67 10.53 6.55 -20.39
N PHE A 68 11.16 7.46 -19.64
CA PHE A 68 11.11 8.90 -19.89
C PHE A 68 12.31 9.61 -19.25
N GLU A 69 12.50 10.89 -19.58
CA GLU A 69 13.62 11.68 -19.11
C GLU A 69 13.23 12.77 -18.10
N VAL A 70 14.16 13.11 -17.21
CA VAL A 70 14.06 14.20 -16.24
C VAL A 70 15.34 15.05 -16.22
N PRO A 71 15.23 16.35 -15.89
CA PRO A 71 16.37 17.25 -16.03
C PRO A 71 17.43 17.10 -14.93
N SER A 72 17.12 16.48 -13.79
CA SER A 72 18.04 16.40 -12.65
C SER A 72 17.83 15.16 -11.76
N MET A 73 18.84 14.87 -10.93
CA MET A 73 18.75 13.87 -9.86
C MET A 73 17.65 14.19 -8.84
N ASP A 74 17.39 15.48 -8.58
CA ASP A 74 16.38 15.89 -7.60
C ASP A 74 14.96 15.60 -8.10
N GLU A 75 14.67 15.86 -9.37
CA GLU A 75 13.40 15.49 -10.01
C GLU A 75 13.19 13.97 -10.00
N ARG A 76 14.26 13.21 -10.27
CA ARG A 76 14.24 11.75 -10.16
C ARG A 76 13.94 11.30 -8.73
N LYS A 77 14.64 11.85 -7.72
CA LYS A 77 14.40 11.55 -6.30
C LYS A 77 12.97 11.89 -5.88
N ALA A 78 12.39 12.98 -6.38
CA ALA A 78 11.01 13.36 -6.13
C ALA A 78 10.01 12.34 -6.72
N ILE A 79 10.26 11.86 -7.95
CA ILE A 79 9.45 10.79 -8.56
C ILE A 79 9.51 9.53 -7.70
N TYR A 80 10.71 9.07 -7.32
CA TYR A 80 10.88 7.90 -6.46
C TYR A 80 10.14 8.06 -5.13
N ALA A 81 10.25 9.23 -4.48
CA ALA A 81 9.61 9.49 -3.20
C ALA A 81 8.09 9.27 -3.24
N ARG A 82 7.40 9.58 -4.34
CA ARG A 82 5.96 9.34 -4.50
C ARG A 82 5.57 7.86 -4.47
N HIS A 83 6.46 6.99 -4.93
CA HIS A 83 6.22 5.53 -4.98
C HIS A 83 6.73 4.81 -3.73
N CYS A 84 7.81 5.31 -3.15
CA CYS A 84 8.61 4.59 -2.17
C CYS A 84 8.48 5.16 -0.76
N TYR A 85 8.23 6.46 -0.62
CA TYR A 85 8.15 7.16 0.68
C TYR A 85 6.97 8.15 0.73
N PRO A 86 5.72 7.66 0.54
CA PRO A 86 4.56 8.52 0.35
C PRO A 86 4.23 9.34 1.60
N ASP A 87 3.77 10.58 1.41
CA ASP A 87 3.21 11.41 2.47
C ASP A 87 1.77 10.99 2.86
N ILE A 88 1.24 11.59 3.94
CA ILE A 88 -0.09 11.22 4.46
C ILE A 88 -1.19 11.47 3.42
N PRO A 89 -1.26 12.64 2.74
CA PRO A 89 -2.21 12.86 1.65
C PRO A 89 -2.13 11.80 0.53
N GLN A 90 -0.92 11.40 0.13
CA GLN A 90 -0.70 10.35 -0.88
C GLN A 90 -1.21 9.00 -0.40
N ILE A 91 -0.97 8.64 0.86
CA ILE A 91 -1.49 7.40 1.47
C ILE A 91 -3.03 7.41 1.45
N VAL A 92 -3.66 8.49 1.90
CA VAL A 92 -5.12 8.62 1.91
C VAL A 92 -5.68 8.51 0.49
N LYS A 93 -5.10 9.24 -0.48
CA LYS A 93 -5.51 9.15 -1.88
C LYS A 93 -5.42 7.72 -2.40
N ARG A 94 -4.31 7.03 -2.14
CA ARG A 94 -4.10 5.66 -2.60
C ARG A 94 -5.13 4.69 -1.99
N VAL A 95 -5.46 4.85 -0.71
CA VAL A 95 -6.52 4.06 -0.07
C VAL A 95 -7.87 4.28 -0.75
N ARG A 96 -8.23 5.53 -1.08
CA ARG A 96 -9.46 5.82 -1.84
C ARG A 96 -9.48 5.10 -3.18
N ASP A 97 -8.41 5.23 -3.97
CA ASP A 97 -8.31 4.64 -5.31
C ASP A 97 -8.47 3.12 -5.25
N VAL A 98 -7.79 2.46 -4.30
CA VAL A 98 -7.82 0.99 -4.14
C VAL A 98 -9.18 0.50 -3.65
N VAL A 99 -9.80 1.19 -2.70
CA VAL A 99 -11.13 0.82 -2.18
C VAL A 99 -12.20 1.01 -3.26
N HIS A 100 -12.10 2.04 -4.08
CA HIS A 100 -13.00 2.25 -5.23
C HIS A 100 -12.89 1.11 -6.25
N ASP A 101 -11.66 0.72 -6.59
CA ASP A 101 -11.39 -0.40 -7.48
C ASP A 101 -11.92 -1.73 -6.93
N TYR A 102 -11.74 -1.97 -5.63
CA TYR A 102 -12.28 -3.13 -4.94
C TYR A 102 -13.82 -3.17 -5.01
N ASN A 103 -14.48 -2.05 -4.71
CA ASN A 103 -15.94 -1.97 -4.77
C ASN A 103 -16.47 -2.25 -6.18
N LYS A 104 -15.82 -1.70 -7.22
CA LYS A 104 -16.17 -2.00 -8.63
C LYS A 104 -15.99 -3.48 -8.95
N PHE A 105 -14.93 -4.11 -8.45
CA PHE A 105 -14.68 -5.54 -8.64
C PHE A 105 -15.80 -6.38 -8.01
N ILE A 106 -16.13 -6.14 -6.74
CA ILE A 106 -17.18 -6.86 -6.02
C ILE A 106 -18.55 -6.68 -6.68
N LEU A 107 -18.91 -5.47 -7.11
CA LEU A 107 -20.18 -5.20 -7.80
C LEU A 107 -20.31 -6.01 -9.11
N ARG A 108 -19.23 -6.07 -9.91
CA ARG A 108 -19.21 -6.86 -11.16
C ARG A 108 -19.33 -8.35 -10.89
N ALA A 109 -18.61 -8.84 -9.89
CA ALA A 109 -18.62 -10.24 -9.53
C ALA A 109 -19.96 -10.70 -8.95
N ARG A 110 -20.66 -9.86 -8.17
CA ARG A 110 -22.01 -10.14 -7.66
C ARG A 110 -23.11 -10.06 -8.72
N GLY A 111 -22.95 -9.22 -9.75
CA GLY A 111 -23.86 -9.16 -10.88
C GLY A 111 -23.77 -10.40 -11.80
N SER A 112 -22.70 -11.19 -11.65
CA SER A 112 -22.51 -12.46 -12.34
C SER A 112 -23.15 -13.58 -11.51
N LYS A 113 -23.97 -14.46 -12.12
CA LYS A 113 -24.58 -15.62 -11.43
C LYS A 113 -23.56 -16.64 -10.88
N ALA A 114 -22.31 -16.49 -11.24
CA ALA A 114 -21.21 -17.13 -10.53
C ALA A 114 -20.94 -16.28 -9.29
N THR A 115 -21.25 -16.77 -8.08
CA THR A 115 -20.25 -16.89 -7.00
C THR A 115 -20.85 -17.22 -5.64
N ASN A 116 -20.60 -18.46 -5.22
CA ASN A 116 -20.40 -18.74 -3.80
C ASN A 116 -19.02 -18.17 -3.42
N GLY A 117 -18.96 -17.19 -2.52
CA GLY A 117 -17.71 -16.80 -1.85
C GLY A 117 -16.93 -15.60 -2.41
N VAL A 118 -17.54 -14.67 -3.15
CA VAL A 118 -16.83 -13.43 -3.56
C VAL A 118 -16.79 -12.43 -2.42
N GLY A 119 -15.68 -12.47 -1.68
CA GLY A 119 -15.19 -11.42 -0.80
C GLY A 119 -16.16 -10.90 0.26
N ASN A 120 -15.65 -10.07 1.15
CA ASN A 120 -16.50 -9.38 2.10
C ASN A 120 -17.27 -8.23 1.43
N ALA A 121 -18.50 -7.99 1.89
CA ALA A 121 -19.36 -6.92 1.36
C ALA A 121 -18.80 -5.51 1.58
N ALA A 122 -17.94 -5.35 2.58
CA ALA A 122 -17.24 -4.10 2.86
C ALA A 122 -15.92 -4.43 3.56
N LEU A 123 -14.92 -3.58 3.36
CA LEU A 123 -13.67 -3.60 4.12
C LEU A 123 -13.92 -2.82 5.41
N THR A 124 -14.04 -3.46 6.57
CA THR A 124 -14.48 -2.77 7.79
C THR A 124 -13.33 -2.24 8.63
N ARG A 125 -12.11 -2.78 8.48
CA ARG A 125 -10.95 -2.43 9.31
C ARG A 125 -9.71 -2.13 8.49
N LEU A 126 -8.84 -1.29 9.04
CA LEU A 126 -7.51 -1.00 8.53
C LEU A 126 -6.44 -1.63 9.43
N TYR A 127 -5.42 -2.22 8.83
CA TYR A 127 -4.22 -2.64 9.52
C TYR A 127 -2.97 -2.12 8.81
N ILE A 128 -2.07 -1.44 9.52
CA ILE A 128 -0.88 -0.80 8.95
C ILE A 128 0.37 -1.53 9.44
N MET A 129 1.00 -2.24 8.53
CA MET A 129 2.29 -2.87 8.74
C MET A 129 3.42 -1.88 8.51
N THR A 130 4.19 -1.59 9.54
CA THR A 130 5.11 -0.46 9.47
C THR A 130 6.19 -0.49 10.55
N ASN A 131 7.34 0.06 10.20
CA ASN A 131 8.41 0.41 11.13
C ASN A 131 8.41 1.92 11.50
N GLY A 132 7.40 2.69 11.09
CA GLY A 132 7.28 4.12 11.40
C GLY A 132 7.21 4.43 12.89
N ASP A 133 7.43 5.70 13.22
CA ASP A 133 7.25 6.23 14.56
C ASP A 133 5.77 6.35 14.93
N ARG A 134 5.47 6.32 16.23
CA ARG A 134 4.08 6.30 16.72
C ARG A 134 3.31 7.58 16.46
N ALA A 135 3.96 8.74 16.51
CA ALA A 135 3.28 10.02 16.32
C ALA A 135 2.77 10.16 14.88
N TRP A 136 3.62 9.85 13.91
CA TRP A 136 3.24 9.81 12.50
C TRP A 136 2.12 8.79 12.23
N LEU A 137 2.14 7.63 12.90
CA LEU A 137 1.08 6.64 12.74
C LEU A 137 -0.28 7.10 13.27
N GLU A 138 -0.31 7.85 14.37
CA GLU A 138 -1.56 8.45 14.85
C GLU A 138 -2.12 9.46 13.84
N GLU A 139 -1.25 10.25 13.19
CA GLU A 139 -1.66 11.17 12.13
C GLU A 139 -2.23 10.42 10.92
N VAL A 140 -1.57 9.33 10.48
CA VAL A 140 -2.03 8.49 9.37
C VAL A 140 -3.38 7.85 9.70
N LYS A 141 -3.51 7.23 10.88
CA LYS A 141 -4.79 6.65 11.34
C LYS A 141 -5.88 7.71 11.37
N GLY A 142 -5.59 8.85 11.99
CA GLY A 142 -6.52 9.97 12.08
C GLY A 142 -6.95 10.48 10.71
N ALA A 143 -6.02 10.61 9.76
CA ALA A 143 -6.32 11.06 8.40
C ALA A 143 -7.24 10.07 7.68
N LEU A 144 -6.94 8.77 7.71
CA LEU A 144 -7.77 7.72 7.07
C LEU A 144 -9.18 7.64 7.67
N LEU A 145 -9.30 7.74 9.00
CA LEU A 145 -10.59 7.69 9.69
C LEU A 145 -11.43 8.95 9.42
N ARG A 146 -10.80 10.14 9.43
CA ARG A 146 -11.49 11.40 9.09
C ARG A 146 -11.95 11.38 7.63
N ASP A 147 -11.10 10.90 6.73
CA ASP A 147 -11.42 10.78 5.32
C ASP A 147 -12.70 9.96 5.10
N ALA A 148 -12.78 8.79 5.72
CA ALA A 148 -13.95 7.94 5.57
C ALA A 148 -15.22 8.52 6.18
N LYS A 149 -15.12 9.27 7.28
CA LYS A 149 -16.25 10.00 7.87
C LYS A 149 -16.75 11.09 6.92
N LEU A 150 -15.84 11.88 6.34
CA LEU A 150 -16.18 12.92 5.37
C LEU A 150 -16.86 12.33 4.13
N SER A 151 -16.39 11.18 3.68
CA SER A 151 -16.98 10.43 2.55
C SER A 151 -18.48 10.14 2.75
N ARG A 152 -18.88 9.76 3.97
CA ARG A 152 -20.30 9.51 4.31
C ARG A 152 -21.16 10.77 4.34
N SER A 153 -20.61 11.90 4.76
CA SER A 153 -21.34 13.17 4.88
C SER A 153 -21.30 14.02 3.61
N SER A 154 -20.42 13.67 2.67
CA SER A 154 -20.18 14.46 1.46
C SER A 154 -21.20 14.13 0.38
N THR A 155 -21.71 15.16 -0.29
CA THR A 155 -22.44 15.07 -1.56
C THR A 155 -21.50 15.00 -2.77
N SER A 156 -20.18 14.95 -2.54
CA SER A 156 -19.17 14.84 -3.59
C SER A 156 -19.37 13.56 -4.41
N THR A 157 -19.37 13.71 -5.73
CA THR A 157 -19.37 12.61 -6.70
C THR A 157 -17.98 12.10 -7.04
N GLU A 158 -16.92 12.73 -6.52
CA GLU A 158 -15.53 12.41 -6.90
C GLU A 158 -15.07 11.05 -6.32
N TRP A 159 -15.38 10.79 -5.05
CA TRP A 159 -15.11 9.51 -4.40
C TRP A 159 -16.01 9.32 -3.16
N GLN A 160 -16.55 8.12 -2.97
CA GLN A 160 -17.42 7.82 -1.82
C GLN A 160 -17.18 6.40 -1.29
N PHE A 161 -17.07 6.25 0.03
CA PHE A 161 -17.15 4.97 0.72
C PHE A 161 -18.60 4.74 1.16
N GLY A 162 -19.12 3.55 0.86
CA GLY A 162 -20.44 3.13 1.34
C GLY A 162 -20.49 2.84 2.84
N TRP A 163 -19.38 3.03 3.57
CA TRP A 163 -19.23 2.68 4.99
C TRP A 163 -18.21 3.59 5.69
N ALA A 164 -18.14 3.49 7.02
CA ALA A 164 -17.05 4.06 7.81
C ALA A 164 -16.17 2.93 8.36
N TRP A 165 -14.86 3.17 8.46
CA TRP A 165 -13.94 2.24 9.12
C TRP A 165 -14.33 2.07 10.60
N GLU A 166 -14.43 0.82 11.06
CA GLU A 166 -14.67 0.50 12.47
C GLU A 166 -13.43 0.80 13.32
N ASN A 167 -12.24 0.48 12.79
CA ASN A 167 -10.98 0.70 13.48
C ASN A 167 -9.80 0.77 12.49
N ALA A 168 -8.71 1.43 12.91
CA ALA A 168 -7.40 1.36 12.29
C ALA A 168 -6.35 0.98 13.35
N SER A 169 -5.60 -0.07 13.08
CA SER A 169 -4.53 -0.57 13.98
C SER A 169 -3.21 -0.71 13.24
N THR A 170 -2.11 -0.79 13.96
CA THR A 170 -0.76 -0.86 13.38
C THR A 170 0.09 -1.96 14.03
N SER A 171 1.19 -2.35 13.40
CA SER A 171 2.17 -3.26 14.02
C SER A 171 2.78 -2.69 15.31
N ARG A 172 2.73 -1.37 15.52
CA ARG A 172 3.22 -0.71 16.74
C ARG A 172 2.22 -0.74 17.90
N ASP A 173 0.98 -1.13 17.63
CA ASP A 173 -0.08 -1.32 18.62
C ASP A 173 -0.07 -2.75 19.20
N LEU A 174 0.64 -3.69 18.57
CA LEU A 174 0.81 -5.05 19.08
C LEU A 174 1.64 -5.04 20.37
N HIS A 175 1.07 -5.60 21.43
CA HIS A 175 1.74 -5.75 22.72
C HIS A 175 2.44 -7.10 22.72
N LEU A 176 3.67 -7.14 22.23
CA LEU A 176 4.46 -8.36 22.12
C LEU A 176 5.50 -8.43 23.25
N GLY A 177 5.59 -9.60 23.89
CA GLY A 177 6.65 -9.92 24.83
C GLY A 177 8.03 -9.97 24.15
N TRP A 178 9.10 -10.12 24.94
CA TRP A 178 10.47 -10.18 24.41
C TRP A 178 10.65 -11.30 23.37
N GLU A 179 10.12 -12.48 23.66
CA GLU A 179 10.19 -13.67 22.78
C GLU A 179 9.40 -13.47 21.49
N GLU A 180 8.29 -12.72 21.56
CA GLU A 180 7.37 -12.53 20.44
C GLU A 180 7.82 -11.43 19.47
N LYS A 181 8.77 -10.57 19.87
CA LYS A 181 9.36 -9.58 18.97
C LYS A 181 10.00 -10.21 17.74
N GLY A 182 10.58 -11.42 17.90
CA GLY A 182 11.17 -12.18 16.79
C GLY A 182 10.15 -12.63 15.74
N VAL A 183 8.87 -12.76 16.13
CA VAL A 183 7.78 -13.20 15.24
C VAL A 183 6.86 -12.07 14.79
N ALA A 184 7.11 -10.83 15.23
CA ALA A 184 6.28 -9.67 14.87
C ALA A 184 6.11 -9.51 13.35
N GLN A 185 7.19 -9.68 12.59
CA GLN A 185 7.14 -9.64 11.13
C GLN A 185 6.33 -10.81 10.55
N ALA A 186 6.44 -12.00 11.13
CA ALA A 186 5.66 -13.17 10.71
C ALA A 186 4.16 -12.96 10.96
N LEU A 187 3.80 -12.32 12.07
CA LEU A 187 2.41 -11.99 12.39
C LEU A 187 1.85 -10.93 11.41
N ASP A 188 2.63 -9.91 11.09
CA ASP A 188 2.30 -8.92 10.05
C ASP A 188 2.01 -9.60 8.71
N MET A 189 2.89 -10.53 8.28
CA MET A 189 2.70 -11.29 7.03
C MET A 189 1.47 -12.21 7.10
N TYR A 190 1.20 -12.82 8.24
CA TYR A 190 0.01 -13.65 8.45
C TYR A 190 -1.29 -12.85 8.31
N LEU A 191 -1.34 -11.65 8.88
CA LEU A 191 -2.47 -10.74 8.71
C LEU A 191 -2.62 -10.30 7.25
N ALA A 192 -1.52 -9.96 6.57
CA ALA A 192 -1.52 -9.62 5.14
C ALA A 192 -2.06 -10.74 4.26
N GLN A 193 -1.68 -12.00 4.54
CA GLN A 193 -2.14 -13.17 3.78
C GLN A 193 -3.65 -13.41 3.93
N ARG A 194 -4.21 -13.11 5.11
CA ARG A 194 -5.64 -13.31 5.39
C ARG A 194 -6.51 -12.12 5.02
N ALA A 195 -5.90 -10.98 4.73
CA ALA A 195 -6.60 -9.77 4.38
C ALA A 195 -7.43 -9.96 3.11
N GLU A 196 -8.63 -9.37 3.09
CA GLU A 196 -9.40 -9.21 1.85
C GLU A 196 -8.61 -8.40 0.82
N LEU A 197 -7.86 -7.41 1.28
CA LEU A 197 -7.10 -6.54 0.40
C LEU A 197 -5.76 -6.15 1.04
N PHE A 198 -4.70 -6.26 0.25
CA PHE A 198 -3.34 -5.91 0.65
C PHE A 198 -2.78 -4.86 -0.31
N VAL A 199 -2.19 -3.79 0.25
CA VAL A 199 -1.46 -2.76 -0.50
C VAL A 199 -0.02 -2.74 -0.04
N GLY A 200 0.87 -3.20 -0.90
CA GLY A 200 2.31 -3.26 -0.65
C GLY A 200 3.07 -2.02 -1.13
N ASN A 201 4.30 -1.86 -0.63
CA ASN A 201 5.27 -0.93 -1.21
C ASN A 201 6.05 -1.62 -2.35
N GLY A 202 6.05 -1.01 -3.54
CA GLY A 202 6.61 -1.59 -4.77
C GLY A 202 8.12 -1.83 -4.77
N VAL A 203 8.86 -1.11 -3.92
CA VAL A 203 10.32 -1.18 -3.85
C VAL A 203 10.83 -1.87 -2.59
N SER A 204 9.93 -2.23 -1.66
CA SER A 204 10.31 -2.92 -0.42
C SER A 204 10.60 -4.40 -0.71
N GLY A 205 11.76 -4.68 -1.30
CA GLY A 205 12.34 -6.01 -1.27
C GLY A 205 13.09 -6.19 0.05
N HIS A 206 12.85 -7.29 0.76
CA HIS A 206 13.81 -7.79 1.75
C HIS A 206 15.07 -8.22 0.98
N ARG A 207 15.91 -7.27 0.58
CA ARG A 207 17.30 -7.54 0.23
C ARG A 207 18.13 -7.39 1.50
N LYS A 208 18.10 -8.43 2.32
CA LYS A 208 19.26 -8.78 3.14
C LYS A 208 19.95 -9.95 2.45
N PHE A 209 21.06 -9.66 1.78
CA PHE A 209 22.21 -10.55 1.71
C PHE A 209 23.43 -9.70 2.02
#